data_AF-A0A165Z1H6-F1
#
_entry.id   AF-A0A165Z1H6-F1
#
_cell.length_a   1.000
_cell.length_b   1.000
_cell.length_c   1.000
_cell.angle_alpha   90.00
_cell.angle_beta   90.00
_cell.angle_gamma   90.00
#
_symmetry.space_group_name_H-M   'P 1'
#
loop_
_entity.id
_entity.type
_entity.pdbx_description
1 polymer ?
#
loop_
_entity_poly.entity_id
_entity_poly.type
_entity_poly.pdbx_seq_one_letter_code
_entity_poly.pdbx_strand_id
1 'polypeptide(L)'
;GTKQYQYMRRAIAKRRPLLDKLIRKHNDCSEKLQLLHQQDSNIPLPRRLPATLMGLRNSMELLEDVVSSAFPGGIIPRWLADENVRSGIRAILKLDRCKEEQLRVAMEAGNLRYWFGRELCALELAINNPKSQYSLFVYCQVYAHAF
;
A
#
# COMPACT_ATOMS: atom_id res chain seq x y z
N GLY A 1 -33.08 -27.79 -14.71
CA GLY A 1 -31.84 -27.09 -14.29
C GLY A 1 -32.11 -26.24 -13.06
N THR A 2 -31.43 -26.50 -11.94
CA THR A 2 -31.74 -25.81 -10.67
C THR A 2 -30.58 -25.73 -9.67
N LYS A 3 -29.62 -26.67 -9.66
CA LYS A 3 -28.54 -26.69 -8.65
C LYS A 3 -27.54 -25.53 -8.78
N GLN A 4 -27.06 -25.23 -9.99
CA GLN A 4 -26.12 -24.12 -10.21
C GLN A 4 -26.75 -22.76 -9.90
N TYR A 5 -28.00 -22.54 -10.32
CA TYR A 5 -28.75 -21.32 -10.02
C TYR A 5 -28.97 -21.13 -8.51
N GLN A 6 -29.34 -22.20 -7.78
CA GLN A 6 -29.48 -22.16 -6.32
C GLN A 6 -28.14 -21.88 -5.63
N TYR A 7 -27.05 -22.47 -6.10
CA TYR A 7 -25.70 -22.20 -5.60
C TYR A 7 -25.32 -20.73 -5.79
N MET A 8 -25.54 -20.17 -7.00
CA MET A 8 -25.31 -18.76 -7.28
C MET A 8 -26.15 -17.84 -6.38
N ARG A 9 -27.46 -18.12 -6.21
CA ARG A 9 -28.33 -17.35 -5.30
C ARG A 9 -27.81 -17.35 -3.87
N ARG A 10 -27.38 -18.49 -3.35
CA ARG A 10 -26.82 -18.60 -1.99
C ARG A 10 -25.50 -17.84 -1.86
N ALA A 11 -24.61 -17.97 -2.84
CA ALA A 11 -23.34 -17.23 -2.87
C ALA A 11 -23.56 -15.71 -2.90
N ILE A 12 -24.52 -15.23 -3.68
CA ILE A 12 -24.91 -13.81 -3.73
C ILE A 12 -25.52 -13.37 -2.38
N ALA A 13 -26.44 -14.16 -1.83
CA ALA A 13 -27.07 -13.84 -0.54
C ALA A 13 -26.04 -13.73 0.59
N LYS A 14 -25.02 -14.61 0.60
CA LYS A 14 -23.92 -14.58 1.58
C LYS A 14 -23.09 -13.30 1.50
N ARG A 15 -22.99 -12.66 0.33
CA ARG A 15 -22.23 -11.41 0.14
C ARG A 15 -23.02 -10.14 0.47
N ARG A 16 -24.36 -10.19 0.51
CA ARG A 16 -25.22 -9.04 0.84
C ARG A 16 -24.81 -8.28 2.11
N PRO A 17 -24.62 -8.92 3.29
CA PRO A 17 -24.29 -8.17 4.50
C PRO A 17 -22.95 -7.44 4.41
N LEU A 18 -21.99 -8.01 3.67
CA LEU A 18 -20.71 -7.36 3.41
C LEU A 18 -20.89 -6.13 2.52
N LEU A 19 -21.70 -6.24 1.46
CA LEU A 19 -21.99 -5.11 0.58
C LEU A 19 -22.73 -3.99 1.33
N ASP A 20 -23.72 -4.31 2.16
CA ASP A 20 -24.41 -3.32 3.01
C ASP A 20 -23.43 -2.61 3.95
N LYS A 21 -22.47 -3.35 4.54
CA LYS A 21 -21.41 -2.77 5.38
C LYS A 21 -20.50 -1.84 4.59
N LEU A 22 -20.17 -2.18 3.34
CA LEU A 22 -19.34 -1.35 2.47
C LEU A 22 -20.04 -0.04 2.07
N ILE A 23 -21.34 -0.09 1.77
CA ILE A 23 -22.14 1.11 1.47
C ILE A 23 -22.10 2.09 2.65
N ARG A 24 -22.31 1.59 3.87
CA ARG A 24 -22.24 2.42 5.08
C ARG A 24 -20.86 3.05 5.24
N LYS A 25 -19.80 2.24 5.13
CA LYS A 25 -18.42 2.74 5.20
C LYS A 25 -18.11 3.81 4.17
N HIS A 26 -18.57 3.65 2.93
CA HIS A 26 -18.40 4.66 1.89
C HIS A 26 -19.09 5.98 2.28
N ASN A 27 -20.34 5.91 2.74
CA ASN A 27 -21.11 7.08 3.15
C ASN A 27 -20.48 7.78 4.37
N ASP A 28 -20.02 7.02 5.37
CA ASP A 28 -19.33 7.55 6.54
C ASP A 28 -18.03 8.28 6.14
N CYS A 29 -17.27 7.72 5.20
CA CYS A 29 -16.07 8.36 4.67
C CYS A 29 -16.40 9.63 3.88
N SER A 30 -17.44 9.59 3.05
CA SER A 30 -17.86 10.75 2.25
C SER A 30 -18.29 11.92 3.15
N GLU A 31 -18.98 11.63 4.25
CA GLU A 31 -19.38 12.63 5.26
C GLU A 31 -18.16 13.22 5.98
N LYS A 32 -17.18 12.38 6.37
CA LYS A 32 -15.92 12.87 6.94
C LYS A 32 -15.13 13.75 5.97
N LEU A 33 -15.12 13.38 4.69
CA LEU A 33 -14.44 14.15 3.65
C LEU A 33 -15.11 15.51 3.46
N GLN A 34 -16.44 15.59 3.51
CA GLN A 34 -17.16 16.87 3.47
C GLN A 34 -16.75 17.81 4.60
N LEU A 35 -16.54 17.29 5.81
CA LEU A 35 -16.09 18.08 6.95
C LEU A 35 -14.65 18.60 6.83
N LEU A 36 -13.77 17.82 6.16
CA LEU A 36 -12.37 18.18 5.95
C LEU A 36 -12.14 18.98 4.66
N HIS A 37 -13.17 19.16 3.84
CA HIS A 37 -13.04 19.77 2.54
C HIS A 37 -12.76 21.27 2.65
N GLN A 38 -11.67 21.71 2.02
CA GLN A 38 -11.33 23.13 1.92
C GLN A 38 -12.08 23.75 0.73
N GLN A 39 -12.65 24.94 0.93
CA GLN A 39 -13.46 25.64 -0.08
C GLN A 39 -12.67 25.93 -1.38
N ASP A 40 -11.34 26.05 -1.29
CA ASP A 40 -10.47 26.31 -2.45
C ASP A 40 -10.01 25.04 -3.18
N SER A 41 -10.40 23.86 -2.71
CA SER A 41 -9.97 22.61 -3.34
C SER A 41 -10.85 22.24 -4.53
N ASN A 42 -10.26 22.20 -5.72
CA ASN A 42 -10.92 21.80 -6.97
C ASN A 42 -11.18 20.28 -7.09
N ILE A 43 -11.07 19.55 -5.96
CA ILE A 43 -11.25 18.10 -5.95
C ILE A 43 -12.71 17.81 -5.63
N PRO A 44 -13.45 17.16 -6.54
CA PRO A 44 -14.85 16.86 -6.29
C PRO A 44 -15.01 15.85 -5.16
N LEU A 45 -15.99 16.10 -4.30
CA LEU A 45 -16.32 15.20 -3.20
C LEU A 45 -17.15 14.01 -3.70
N PRO A 46 -16.92 12.80 -3.15
CA PRO A 46 -17.75 11.65 -3.45
C PRO A 46 -19.19 11.88 -2.98
N ARG A 47 -20.16 11.53 -3.83
CA ARG A 47 -21.59 11.60 -3.49
C ARG A 47 -21.97 10.47 -2.52
N ARG A 48 -22.99 10.74 -1.71
CA ARG A 48 -23.57 9.76 -0.80
C ARG A 48 -24.37 8.72 -1.60
N LEU A 49 -24.09 7.45 -1.39
CA LEU A 49 -24.77 6.34 -2.07
C LEU A 49 -26.10 5.99 -1.38
N PRO A 50 -27.07 5.43 -2.12
CA PRO A 50 -28.28 4.85 -1.54
C PRO A 50 -27.97 3.82 -0.46
N ALA A 51 -28.66 3.89 0.68
CA ALA A 51 -28.42 3.03 1.84
C ALA A 51 -28.79 1.54 1.63
N THR A 52 -29.47 1.22 0.53
CA THR A 52 -29.97 -0.13 0.23
C THR A 52 -29.42 -0.63 -1.09
N LEU A 53 -29.00 -1.89 -1.14
CA LEU A 53 -28.47 -2.53 -2.35
C LEU A 53 -29.41 -2.49 -3.55
N MET A 54 -30.73 -2.55 -3.33
CA MET A 54 -31.70 -2.48 -4.43
C MET A 54 -31.75 -1.08 -5.04
N GLY A 55 -31.66 -0.03 -4.22
CA GLY A 55 -31.54 1.34 -4.71
C GLY A 55 -30.23 1.55 -5.46
N LEU A 56 -29.13 1.05 -4.90
CA LEU A 56 -27.80 1.11 -5.50
C LEU A 56 -27.71 0.33 -6.83
N ARG A 57 -28.39 -0.80 -6.96
CA ARG A 57 -28.42 -1.58 -8.21
C ARG A 57 -29.08 -0.82 -9.35
N ASN A 58 -30.05 0.03 -9.03
CA ASN A 58 -30.83 0.79 -10.01
C ASN A 58 -30.26 2.20 -10.25
N SER A 59 -29.25 2.62 -9.50
CA SER A 59 -28.63 3.94 -9.67
C SER A 59 -27.65 3.93 -10.84
N MET A 60 -27.79 4.87 -11.77
CA MET A 60 -26.80 5.14 -12.82
C MET A 60 -25.48 5.69 -12.25
N GLU A 61 -25.52 6.23 -11.04
CA GLU A 61 -24.40 6.89 -10.34
C GLU A 61 -23.17 5.99 -10.13
N LEU A 62 -23.35 4.66 -10.01
CA LEU A 62 -22.23 3.71 -9.93
C LEU A 62 -21.60 3.41 -11.29
N LEU A 63 -22.35 3.59 -12.38
CA LEU A 63 -21.88 3.39 -13.74
C LEU A 63 -21.24 4.65 -14.32
N GLU A 64 -21.49 5.81 -13.72
CA GLU A 64 -20.74 7.02 -14.04
C GLU A 64 -19.28 6.83 -13.64
N ASP A 65 -18.38 7.10 -14.58
CA ASP A 65 -16.95 7.15 -14.30
C ASP A 65 -16.71 8.39 -13.43
N VAL A 66 -16.78 8.18 -12.10
CA VAL A 66 -16.87 9.21 -11.04
C VAL A 66 -15.82 10.29 -11.19
N VAL A 67 -14.70 9.98 -11.83
CA VAL A 67 -13.61 10.94 -12.03
C VAL A 67 -13.88 11.85 -13.23
N SER A 68 -14.49 11.37 -14.31
CA SER A 68 -14.69 12.15 -15.53
C SER A 68 -15.84 13.15 -15.44
N SER A 69 -16.95 12.80 -14.77
CA SER A 69 -18.14 13.66 -14.64
C SER A 69 -18.07 14.67 -13.50
N ALA A 70 -17.06 14.59 -12.65
CA ALA A 70 -17.00 15.34 -11.41
C ALA A 70 -16.16 16.62 -11.46
N PHE A 71 -15.42 16.88 -12.55
CA PHE A 71 -14.67 18.13 -12.67
C PHE A 71 -15.57 19.30 -13.13
N PRO A 72 -15.60 20.43 -12.39
CA PRO A 72 -16.36 21.62 -12.79
C PRO A 72 -15.97 22.06 -14.21
N GLY A 73 -16.95 22.22 -15.10
CA GLY A 73 -16.71 22.66 -16.48
C GLY A 73 -16.18 21.57 -17.44
N GLY A 74 -16.14 20.30 -17.03
CA GLY A 74 -15.71 19.19 -17.90
C GLY A 74 -14.20 19.18 -18.20
N ILE A 75 -13.42 20.02 -17.50
CA ILE A 75 -11.98 20.08 -17.67
C ILE A 75 -11.34 18.97 -16.85
N ILE A 76 -11.03 17.85 -17.52
CA ILE A 76 -10.35 16.72 -16.91
C ILE A 76 -8.88 17.11 -16.69
N PRO A 77 -8.33 17.00 -15.47
CA PRO A 77 -6.96 17.38 -15.21
C PRO A 77 -5.98 16.48 -15.98
N ARG A 78 -4.85 17.06 -16.41
CA ARG A 78 -3.88 16.36 -17.27
C ARG A 78 -3.32 15.09 -16.65
N TRP A 79 -3.13 15.04 -15.33
CA TRP A 79 -2.67 13.82 -14.66
C TRP A 79 -3.67 12.65 -14.78
N LEU A 80 -4.92 12.92 -15.17
CA LEU A 80 -5.93 11.90 -15.39
C LEU A 80 -6.14 11.62 -16.89
N ALA A 81 -6.20 12.68 -17.71
CA ALA A 81 -6.50 12.61 -19.14
C ALA A 81 -5.30 12.26 -20.04
N ASP A 82 -4.09 12.73 -19.69
CA ASP A 82 -2.90 12.63 -20.54
C ASP A 82 -2.03 11.43 -20.10
N GLU A 83 -1.93 10.41 -20.96
CA GLU A 83 -1.14 9.21 -20.64
C GLU A 83 0.34 9.52 -20.45
N ASN A 84 0.90 10.51 -21.16
CA ASN A 84 2.30 10.87 -21.00
C ASN A 84 2.54 11.48 -19.62
N VAL A 85 1.61 12.28 -19.12
CA VAL A 85 1.70 12.84 -17.75
C VAL A 85 1.59 11.72 -16.72
N ARG A 86 0.68 10.76 -16.88
CA ARG A 86 0.57 9.59 -15.99
C ARG A 86 1.83 8.76 -15.98
N SER A 87 2.37 8.47 -17.17
CA SER A 87 3.61 7.72 -17.34
C SER A 87 4.77 8.44 -16.65
N GLY A 88 4.88 9.77 -16.83
CA GLY A 88 5.87 10.60 -16.17
C GLY A 88 5.77 10.56 -14.64
N ILE A 89 4.57 10.70 -14.07
CA ILE A 89 4.35 10.60 -12.62
C ILE A 89 4.77 9.22 -12.10
N ARG A 90 4.35 8.13 -12.77
CA ARG A 90 4.76 6.76 -12.38
C ARG A 90 6.27 6.57 -12.48
N ALA A 91 6.91 7.14 -13.49
CA ALA A 91 8.36 7.05 -13.68
C ALA A 91 9.12 7.75 -12.55
N ILE A 92 8.69 8.94 -12.13
CA ILE A 92 9.28 9.67 -11.00
C ILE A 92 9.10 8.87 -9.70
N LEU A 93 7.89 8.40 -9.42
CA LEU A 93 7.62 7.58 -8.22
C LEU A 93 8.47 6.30 -8.21
N LYS A 94 8.66 5.67 -9.38
CA LYS A 94 9.52 4.50 -9.51
C LYS A 94 10.98 4.84 -9.24
N LEU A 95 11.47 5.98 -9.73
CA LEU A 95 12.83 6.44 -9.47
C LEU A 95 13.06 6.66 -7.98
N ASP A 96 12.14 7.32 -7.29
CA ASP A 96 12.25 7.56 -5.85
C ASP A 96 12.20 6.25 -5.07
N ARG A 97 11.32 5.31 -5.46
CA ARG A 97 11.29 3.97 -4.90
C ARG A 97 12.60 3.22 -5.09
N CYS A 98 13.26 3.37 -6.25
CA CYS A 98 14.57 2.78 -6.49
C CYS A 98 15.64 3.35 -5.55
N LYS A 99 15.62 4.65 -5.25
CA LYS A 99 16.55 5.26 -4.28
C LYS A 99 16.31 4.73 -2.86
N GLU A 100 15.06 4.66 -2.44
CA GLU A 100 14.68 4.08 -1.14
C GLU A 100 15.20 2.63 -1.02
N GLU A 101 15.00 1.85 -2.08
CA GLU A 101 15.40 0.45 -2.12
C GLU A 101 16.92 0.28 -2.11
N GLN A 102 17.66 1.13 -2.82
CA GLN A 102 19.13 1.11 -2.78
C GLN A 102 19.65 1.38 -1.37
N LEU A 103 19.08 2.36 -0.66
CA LEU A 103 19.44 2.64 0.73
C LEU A 103 19.12 1.44 1.63
N ARG A 104 17.93 0.84 1.48
CA ARG A 104 17.52 -0.34 2.24
C ARG A 104 18.48 -1.50 2.03
N VAL A 105 18.79 -1.83 0.77
CA VAL A 105 19.70 -2.92 0.41
C VAL A 105 21.12 -2.65 0.92
N ALA A 106 21.62 -1.42 0.85
CA ALA A 106 22.92 -1.06 1.39
C ALA A 106 23.00 -1.27 2.91
N MET A 107 21.94 -0.89 3.64
CA MET A 107 21.85 -1.13 5.08
C MET A 107 21.78 -2.62 5.40
N GLU A 108 20.95 -3.40 4.68
CA GLU A 108 20.85 -4.85 4.87
C GLU A 108 22.17 -5.57 4.58
N ALA A 109 22.86 -5.19 3.50
CA ALA A 109 24.18 -5.71 3.16
C ALA A 109 25.23 -5.37 4.23
N GLY A 110 25.21 -4.14 4.74
CA GLY A 110 26.07 -3.71 5.85
C GLY A 110 25.83 -4.53 7.12
N ASN A 111 24.56 -4.73 7.48
CA ASN A 111 24.16 -5.53 8.64
C ASN A 111 24.61 -7.00 8.48
N LEU A 112 24.42 -7.58 7.30
CA LEU A 112 24.81 -8.96 7.02
C LEU A 112 26.34 -9.13 7.11
N ARG A 113 27.11 -8.19 6.54
CA ARG A 113 28.57 -8.19 6.61
C ARG A 113 29.05 -8.08 8.07
N TYR A 114 28.47 -7.17 8.85
CA TYR A 114 28.83 -7.00 10.25
C TYR A 114 28.53 -8.25 11.08
N TRP A 115 27.34 -8.84 10.90
CA TRP A 115 26.98 -10.08 11.57
C TRP A 115 27.92 -11.23 11.18
N PHE A 116 28.17 -11.42 9.88
CA PHE A 116 29.04 -12.48 9.39
C PHE A 116 30.48 -12.35 9.93
N GLY A 117 31.04 -11.14 9.94
CA GLY A 117 32.36 -10.89 10.52
C GLY A 117 32.44 -11.22 12.01
N ARG A 118 31.37 -10.93 12.77
CA ARG A 118 31.28 -11.31 14.18
C ARG A 118 31.22 -12.81 14.39
N GLU A 119 30.42 -13.52 13.60
CA GLU A 119 30.30 -14.98 13.69
C GLU A 119 31.61 -15.68 13.29
N LEU A 120 32.27 -15.21 12.23
CA LEU A 120 33.58 -15.74 11.85
C LEU A 120 34.61 -15.56 12.97
N CYS A 121 34.69 -14.37 13.56
CA CYS A 121 35.58 -14.11 14.68
C CYS A 121 35.25 -14.99 15.89
N ALA A 122 33.96 -15.23 16.18
CA ALA A 122 33.53 -16.16 17.23
C ALA A 122 34.05 -17.57 17.00
N LEU A 123 33.94 -18.07 15.76
CA LEU A 123 34.41 -19.39 15.38
C LEU A 123 35.92 -19.51 15.47
N GLU A 124 36.67 -18.54 14.95
CA GLU A 124 38.13 -18.52 15.04
C GLU A 124 38.62 -18.52 16.49
N LEU A 125 37.99 -17.73 17.37
CA LEU A 125 38.31 -17.72 18.79
C LEU A 125 37.99 -19.06 19.47
N ALA A 126 36.86 -19.68 19.14
CA ALA A 126 36.47 -20.97 19.69
C ALA A 126 37.45 -22.09 19.27
N ILE A 127 37.92 -22.06 18.02
CA ILE A 127 38.93 -23.00 17.51
C ILE A 127 40.27 -22.82 18.23
N ASN A 128 40.73 -21.58 18.36
CA ASN A 128 42.05 -21.28 18.91
C ASN A 128 42.10 -21.33 20.44
N ASN A 129 40.97 -21.14 21.12
CA ASN A 129 40.89 -21.18 22.58
C ASN A 129 39.55 -21.76 23.06
N PRO A 130 39.40 -23.11 23.05
CA PRO A 130 38.14 -23.77 23.36
C PRO A 130 37.66 -23.61 24.82
N LYS A 131 38.50 -23.04 25.71
CA LYS A 131 38.15 -22.71 27.11
C LYS A 131 37.74 -21.25 27.29
N SER A 132 37.90 -20.41 26.27
CA SER A 132 37.51 -19.00 26.31
C SER A 132 35.99 -18.86 26.22
N GLN A 133 35.32 -18.81 27.37
CA GLN A 133 33.87 -18.76 27.41
C GLN A 133 33.29 -17.38 27.05
N TYR A 134 34.06 -16.28 27.16
CA TYR A 134 33.55 -14.93 26.91
C TYR A 134 34.67 -13.93 26.55
N SER A 135 34.85 -13.58 25.28
CA SER A 135 35.56 -12.33 24.89
C SER A 135 35.17 -11.79 23.50
N LEU A 136 33.97 -12.12 23.03
CA LEU A 136 33.49 -11.80 21.67
C LEU A 136 33.35 -10.29 21.38
N PHE A 137 33.11 -9.48 22.40
CA PHE A 137 32.81 -8.06 22.21
C PHE A 137 34.07 -7.21 21.93
N VAL A 138 35.21 -7.56 22.53
CA VAL A 138 36.44 -6.76 22.49
C VAL A 138 37.29 -7.09 21.24
N TYR A 139 37.35 -8.35 20.83
CA TYR A 139 38.12 -8.76 19.64
C TYR A 139 37.49 -8.26 18.32
N CYS A 140 36.16 -8.25 18.21
CA CYS A 140 35.48 -7.82 16.99
C CYS A 140 35.61 -6.31 16.70
N GLN A 141 35.75 -5.44 17.71
CA GLN A 141 35.92 -3.99 17.48
C GLN A 141 37.28 -3.65 16.86
N VAL A 142 38.33 -4.43 17.12
CA VAL A 142 39.67 -4.17 16.60
C VAL A 142 39.81 -4.63 15.14
N TYR A 143 39.12 -5.70 14.74
CA TYR A 143 39.22 -6.27 13.39
C TYR A 143 38.10 -5.82 12.43
N ALA A 144 36.99 -5.24 12.92
CA ALA A 144 35.92 -4.74 12.06
C ALA A 144 36.29 -3.47 11.24
N HIS A 145 37.40 -2.80 11.56
CA HIS A 145 37.92 -1.66 10.78
C HIS A 145 38.88 -2.06 9.65
N ALA A 146 39.18 -3.36 9.49
CA ALA A 146 40.15 -3.85 8.51
C ALA A 146 39.53 -4.38 7.20
N PHE A 147 38.21 -4.32 7.01
CA PHE A 147 37.49 -4.82 5.82
C PHE A 147 36.37 -3.90 5.33
#